data_AF-A0A7W1JB03-F1
#
_entry.id   AF-A0A7W1JB03-F1
#
_cell.length_a   1.000
_cell.length_b   1.000
_cell.length_c   1.000
_cell.angle_alpha   90.00
_cell.angle_beta   90.00
_cell.angle_gamma   90.00
#
_symmetry.space_group_name_H-M   'P 1'
#
loop_
_entity.id
_entity.type
_entity.pdbx_description
1 polymer ?
#
loop_
_entity_poly.entity_id
_entity_poly.type
_entity_poly.pdbx_seq_one_letter_code
_entity_poly.pdbx_strand_id
1 'polypeptide(L)'
;PYALGALAHAKRLCPATLTALICCTQDPPASQADHVIALATGPEILTGSTRLKAGTATKLTLNTISTTLMVRLGKTYQNLMVDVRATNTKLRDRAARIISTLTPLSRPDAFALLDRAGGSVKTAVVMQRRGMSREQAEKLLATCGGRLEKAIGESGETSDI
;
A
#
# COMPACT_ATOMS: atom_id res chain seq x y z
N PRO A 1 -6.24 -20.46 -20.91
CA PRO A 1 -6.51 -19.71 -22.16
C PRO A 1 -6.74 -18.19 -21.96
N TYR A 2 -7.75 -17.79 -21.18
CA TYR A 2 -8.12 -16.38 -21.00
C TYR A 2 -6.97 -15.48 -20.52
N ALA A 3 -6.33 -15.81 -19.39
CA ALA A 3 -5.24 -15.00 -18.82
C ALA A 3 -4.04 -14.88 -19.76
N LEU A 4 -3.65 -15.97 -20.43
CA LEU A 4 -2.56 -15.95 -21.41
C LEU A 4 -2.90 -15.08 -22.63
N GLY A 5 -4.15 -15.13 -23.10
CA GLY A 5 -4.65 -14.27 -24.17
C GLY A 5 -4.61 -12.79 -23.78
N ALA A 6 -4.97 -12.46 -22.53
CA ALA A 6 -4.89 -11.10 -22.00
C ALA A 6 -3.44 -10.58 -21.93
N LEU A 7 -2.49 -11.42 -21.50
CA LEU A 7 -1.06 -11.07 -21.46
C LEU A 7 -0.53 -10.80 -22.88
N ALA A 8 -0.81 -11.70 -23.82
CA ALA A 8 -0.41 -11.52 -25.21
C ALA A 8 -1.05 -10.26 -25.83
N HIS A 9 -2.32 -9.97 -25.50
CA HIS A 9 -3.01 -8.77 -25.98
C HIS A 9 -2.38 -7.50 -25.42
N ALA A 10 -2.09 -7.45 -24.11
CA ALA A 10 -1.43 -6.31 -23.49
C ALA A 10 -0.06 -6.02 -24.14
N LYS A 11 0.74 -7.06 -24.37
CA LYS A 11 2.04 -6.94 -25.07
C LYS A 11 1.90 -6.48 -26.52
N ARG A 12 0.85 -6.89 -27.24
CA ARG A 12 0.58 -6.40 -28.60
C ARG A 12 0.20 -4.91 -28.61
N LEU A 13 -0.60 -4.46 -27.64
CA LEU A 13 -1.00 -3.06 -27.54
C LEU A 13 0.17 -2.16 -27.13
N CYS A 14 0.99 -2.61 -26.18
CA CYS A 14 2.17 -1.90 -25.72
C CYS A 14 3.26 -2.91 -25.32
N PRO A 15 4.29 -3.11 -26.15
CA PRO A 15 5.37 -4.07 -25.86
C PRO A 15 6.10 -3.79 -24.55
N ALA A 16 6.17 -2.51 -24.15
CA ALA A 16 6.81 -2.06 -22.91
C ALA A 16 5.96 -2.27 -21.65
N THR A 17 4.69 -2.69 -21.76
CA THR A 17 3.87 -2.98 -20.58
C THR A 17 4.48 -4.11 -19.77
N LEU A 18 4.75 -3.84 -18.48
CA LEU A 18 5.18 -4.85 -17.54
C LEU A 18 4.01 -5.77 -17.22
N THR A 19 4.24 -7.07 -17.37
CA THR A 19 3.22 -8.11 -17.23
C THR A 19 3.71 -9.20 -16.28
N ALA A 20 2.78 -9.75 -15.51
CA ALA A 20 3.08 -10.87 -14.63
C ALA A 20 1.99 -11.95 -14.73
N LEU A 21 2.40 -13.22 -14.70
CA LEU A 21 1.52 -14.38 -14.60
C LEU A 21 1.65 -14.98 -13.21
N ILE A 22 0.56 -14.99 -12.44
CA ILE A 22 0.47 -15.74 -11.19
C ILE A 22 -0.24 -17.06 -11.49
N CYS A 23 0.37 -18.18 -11.11
CA CYS A 23 -0.21 -19.50 -11.31
C CYS A 23 0.09 -20.42 -10.13
N CYS A 24 -0.85 -21.32 -9.83
CA CYS A 24 -0.72 -22.29 -8.74
C CYS A 24 -0.47 -23.69 -9.31
N THR A 25 0.74 -23.93 -9.78
CA THR A 25 1.17 -25.17 -10.45
C THR A 25 2.66 -25.38 -10.25
N GLN A 26 3.11 -26.63 -10.33
CA GLN A 26 4.54 -26.95 -10.40
C GLN A 26 5.12 -26.68 -11.78
N ASP A 27 4.30 -26.87 -12.82
CA ASP A 27 4.69 -26.66 -14.21
C ASP A 27 3.91 -25.46 -14.77
N PRO A 28 4.47 -24.23 -14.69
CA PRO A 28 3.82 -23.05 -15.25
C PRO A 28 3.75 -23.15 -16.78
N PRO A 29 2.66 -22.70 -17.41
CA PRO A 29 2.54 -22.72 -18.87
C PRO A 29 3.54 -21.74 -19.49
N ALA A 30 4.00 -22.05 -20.70
CA ALA A 30 4.73 -21.07 -21.52
C ALA A 30 3.89 -19.80 -21.68
N SER A 31 4.51 -18.65 -21.44
CA SER A 31 3.82 -17.35 -21.47
C SER A 31 4.76 -16.24 -21.94
N GLN A 32 4.18 -15.15 -22.43
CA GLN A 32 4.90 -13.91 -22.78
C GLN A 32 4.98 -12.94 -21.59
N ALA A 33 4.72 -13.41 -20.37
CA ALA A 33 4.80 -12.56 -19.19
C ALA A 33 6.26 -12.24 -18.85
N ASP A 34 6.53 -11.00 -18.43
CA ASP A 34 7.87 -10.60 -17.98
C ASP A 34 8.25 -11.29 -16.67
N HIS A 35 7.25 -11.53 -15.81
CA HIS A 35 7.42 -12.24 -14.55
C HIS A 35 6.43 -13.40 -14.43
N VAL A 36 6.93 -14.57 -14.03
CA VAL A 36 6.08 -15.72 -13.69
C VAL A 36 6.23 -16.03 -12.21
N ILE A 37 5.12 -15.96 -11.48
CA ILE A 37 5.04 -16.31 -10.06
C ILE A 37 4.31 -17.65 -9.98
N ALA A 38 5.10 -18.72 -9.91
CA ALA A 38 4.60 -20.10 -9.78
C ALA A 38 4.53 -20.50 -8.30
N LEU A 39 3.32 -20.81 -7.83
CA LEU A 39 3.03 -21.17 -6.45
C LEU A 39 2.67 -22.67 -6.39
N ALA A 40 3.62 -23.51 -5.98
CA ALA A 40 3.42 -24.96 -5.90
C ALA A 40 2.57 -25.36 -4.67
N THR A 41 1.26 -25.14 -4.73
CA THR A 41 0.34 -25.44 -3.61
C THR A 41 0.04 -26.93 -3.42
N GLY A 42 0.39 -27.77 -4.41
CA GLY A 42 0.09 -29.20 -4.43
C GLY A 42 -1.40 -29.54 -4.57
N PRO A 43 -1.78 -30.82 -4.51
CA PRO A 43 -3.17 -31.27 -4.65
C PRO A 43 -4.09 -30.69 -3.57
N GLU A 44 -5.28 -30.26 -3.94
CA GLU A 44 -6.28 -29.75 -3.00
C GLU A 44 -6.92 -30.88 -2.20
N ILE A 45 -7.37 -30.57 -0.97
CA ILE A 45 -8.08 -31.55 -0.12
C ILE A 45 -9.39 -32.01 -0.77
N LEU A 46 -10.09 -31.09 -1.43
CA LEU A 46 -11.19 -31.41 -2.34
C LEU A 46 -10.63 -31.29 -3.75
N THR A 47 -10.50 -32.44 -4.44
CA THR A 47 -9.90 -32.52 -5.78
C THR A 47 -10.49 -31.48 -6.72
N GLY A 48 -9.61 -30.64 -7.29
CA GLY A 48 -10.00 -29.58 -8.23
C GLY A 48 -10.54 -28.28 -7.62
N SER A 49 -10.81 -28.23 -6.32
CA SER A 49 -11.35 -27.03 -5.65
C SER A 49 -10.27 -25.99 -5.35
N THR A 50 -9.71 -25.36 -6.40
CA THR A 50 -8.62 -24.38 -6.33
C THR A 50 -8.96 -23.09 -5.58
N ARG A 51 -10.22 -22.85 -5.21
CA ARG A 51 -10.60 -21.75 -4.30
C ARG A 51 -9.97 -21.88 -2.89
N LEU A 52 -9.39 -23.05 -2.56
CA LEU A 52 -8.80 -23.35 -1.26
C LEU A 52 -7.33 -22.90 -1.18
N LYS A 53 -6.35 -23.81 -1.31
CA LYS A 53 -4.93 -23.45 -1.16
C LYS A 53 -4.47 -22.52 -2.26
N ALA A 54 -4.78 -22.83 -3.52
CA ALA A 54 -4.41 -21.98 -4.65
C ALA A 54 -5.00 -20.56 -4.55
N GLY A 55 -6.28 -20.44 -4.19
CA GLY A 55 -6.93 -19.15 -3.95
C GLY A 55 -6.31 -18.36 -2.79
N THR A 56 -6.00 -19.05 -1.69
CA THR A 56 -5.33 -18.43 -0.53
C THR A 56 -3.92 -17.96 -0.89
N ALA A 57 -3.15 -18.78 -1.60
CA ALA A 57 -1.81 -18.42 -2.06
C ALA A 57 -1.85 -17.19 -2.99
N THR A 58 -2.78 -17.18 -3.95
CA THR A 58 -2.99 -16.03 -4.85
C THR A 58 -3.32 -14.75 -4.07
N LYS A 59 -4.21 -14.82 -3.08
CA LYS A 59 -4.54 -13.68 -2.21
C LYS A 59 -3.31 -13.16 -1.47
N LEU A 60 -2.51 -14.05 -0.89
CA LEU A 60 -1.29 -13.66 -0.18
C LEU A 60 -0.30 -12.98 -1.12
N THR A 61 -0.07 -13.53 -2.30
CA THR A 61 0.81 -12.94 -3.32
C THR A 61 0.34 -11.54 -3.73
N LEU A 62 -0.96 -11.38 -4.05
CA LEU A 62 -1.51 -10.08 -4.44
C LEU A 62 -1.40 -9.06 -3.30
N ASN A 63 -1.70 -9.48 -2.07
CA ASN A 63 -1.56 -8.63 -0.89
C ASN A 63 -0.11 -8.19 -0.66
N THR A 64 0.86 -9.09 -0.86
CA THR A 64 2.29 -8.77 -0.74
C THR A 64 2.68 -7.74 -1.80
N ILE A 65 2.32 -7.96 -3.07
CA ILE A 65 2.64 -7.03 -4.17
C ILE A 65 2.05 -5.65 -3.87
N SER A 66 0.75 -5.58 -3.57
CA SER A 66 0.08 -4.29 -3.34
C SER A 66 0.61 -3.60 -2.09
N THR A 67 0.86 -4.33 -1.00
CA THR A 67 1.32 -3.74 0.26
C THR A 67 2.74 -3.22 0.12
N THR A 68 3.66 -4.02 -0.43
CA THR A 68 5.05 -3.60 -0.66
C THR A 68 5.12 -2.39 -1.58
N LEU A 69 4.30 -2.35 -2.64
CA LEU A 69 4.20 -1.18 -3.50
C LEU A 69 3.77 0.07 -2.71
N MET A 70 2.71 -0.03 -1.90
CA MET A 70 2.21 1.11 -1.11
C MET A 70 3.22 1.58 -0.06
N VAL A 71 3.96 0.67 0.57
CA VAL A 71 5.08 1.00 1.46
C VAL A 71 6.15 1.77 0.69
N ARG A 72 6.59 1.26 -0.47
CA ARG A 72 7.62 1.93 -1.29
C ARG A 72 7.15 3.28 -1.83
N LEU A 73 5.85 3.49 -2.01
CA LEU A 73 5.26 4.78 -2.40
C LEU A 73 5.04 5.75 -1.22
N GLY A 74 5.49 5.42 0.00
CA GLY A 74 5.38 6.29 1.17
C GLY A 74 3.93 6.44 1.67
N LYS A 75 3.07 5.46 1.40
CA LYS A 75 1.67 5.43 1.86
C LYS A 75 1.54 4.97 3.32
N THR A 76 2.61 4.39 3.84
CA THR A 76 2.78 4.03 5.24
C THR A 76 3.92 4.84 5.87
N TYR A 77 3.95 4.88 7.19
CA TYR A 77 5.08 5.35 7.97
C TYR A 77 5.20 4.40 9.16
N GLN A 78 6.38 3.81 9.35
CA GLN A 78 6.56 2.61 10.17
C GLN A 78 5.53 1.54 9.74
N ASN A 79 4.78 0.95 10.68
CA ASN A 79 3.70 0.01 10.42
C ASN A 79 2.31 0.67 10.31
N LEU A 80 2.23 2.01 10.26
CA LEU A 80 0.98 2.76 10.24
C LEU A 80 0.60 3.19 8.81
N MET A 81 -0.67 3.00 8.45
CA MET A 81 -1.24 3.46 7.18
C MET A 81 -1.61 4.94 7.28
N VAL A 82 -0.65 5.81 6.96
CA VAL A 82 -0.82 7.27 7.09
C VAL A 82 -1.51 7.93 5.91
N ASP A 83 -1.67 7.24 4.77
CA ASP A 83 -2.49 7.71 3.64
C ASP A 83 -3.96 7.26 3.72
N VAL A 84 -4.53 7.33 4.92
CA VAL A 84 -5.95 7.01 5.15
C VAL A 84 -6.81 8.25 4.89
N ARG A 85 -7.90 8.09 4.13
CA ARG A 85 -8.92 9.13 3.96
C ARG A 85 -10.06 8.88 4.95
N ALA A 86 -10.32 9.87 5.80
CA ALA A 86 -11.30 9.78 6.86
C ALA A 86 -12.75 10.00 6.38
N THR A 87 -13.25 9.11 5.53
CA THR A 87 -14.57 9.27 4.85
C THR A 87 -15.78 8.78 5.64
N ASN A 88 -15.57 8.09 6.77
CA ASN A 88 -16.62 7.62 7.66
C ASN A 88 -16.13 7.63 9.11
N THR A 89 -17.05 7.46 10.06
CA THR A 89 -16.75 7.52 11.50
C THR A 89 -15.64 6.56 11.92
N LYS A 90 -15.63 5.32 11.39
CA LYS A 90 -14.58 4.33 11.67
C LYS A 90 -13.21 4.78 11.16
N LEU A 91 -13.14 5.34 9.96
CA LEU A 91 -11.89 5.83 9.37
C LEU A 91 -11.42 7.13 10.03
N ARG A 92 -12.34 8.02 10.43
CA ARG A 92 -12.03 9.20 11.26
C ARG A 92 -11.41 8.80 12.58
N ASP A 93 -12.01 7.83 13.27
CA ASP A 93 -11.50 7.32 14.53
C ASP A 93 -10.12 6.65 14.38
N ARG A 94 -9.93 5.84 13.33
CA ARG A 94 -8.61 5.28 12.99
C ARG A 94 -7.58 6.38 12.70
N ALA A 95 -7.95 7.41 11.94
CA ALA A 95 -7.06 8.53 11.62
C ALA A 95 -6.62 9.29 12.88
N ALA A 96 -7.56 9.62 13.78
CA ALA A 96 -7.25 10.27 15.06
C ALA A 96 -6.31 9.42 15.92
N ARG A 97 -6.55 8.10 16.01
CA ARG A 97 -5.62 7.18 16.71
C ARG A 97 -4.21 7.23 16.15
N ILE A 98 -4.06 7.19 14.82
CA ILE A 98 -2.74 7.26 14.17
C ILE A 98 -2.04 8.59 14.51
N ILE A 99 -2.77 9.71 14.50
CA ILE A 99 -2.24 11.01 14.88
C ILE A 99 -1.76 10.99 16.34
N SER A 100 -2.56 10.49 17.27
CA SER A 100 -2.18 10.35 18.69
C SER A 100 -1.04 9.34 18.92
N THR A 101 -0.83 8.38 18.03
CA THR A 101 0.35 7.50 18.11
C THR A 101 1.62 8.24 17.66
N LEU A 102 1.51 9.11 16.66
CA LEU A 102 2.65 9.80 16.04
C LEU A 102 2.97 11.16 16.68
N THR A 103 2.13 11.63 17.59
CA THR A 103 2.25 12.95 18.25
C THR A 103 1.84 12.82 19.72
N PRO A 104 2.28 13.70 20.62
CA PRO A 104 1.89 13.66 22.03
C PRO A 104 0.44 14.15 22.29
N LEU A 105 -0.41 14.22 21.26
CA LEU A 105 -1.75 14.78 21.35
C LEU A 105 -2.76 13.80 21.93
N SER A 106 -3.67 14.32 22.75
CA SER A 106 -4.85 13.60 23.21
C SER A 106 -5.78 13.24 22.04
N ARG A 107 -6.68 12.28 22.24
CA ARG A 107 -7.64 11.87 21.19
C ARG A 107 -8.56 13.04 20.74
N PRO A 108 -9.12 13.88 21.64
CA PRO A 108 -9.83 15.09 21.23
C PRO A 108 -8.99 16.05 20.39
N ASP A 109 -7.75 16.32 20.79
CA ASP A 109 -6.86 17.22 20.05
C ASP A 109 -6.49 16.65 18.67
N ALA A 110 -6.31 15.34 18.58
CA ALA A 110 -6.06 14.65 17.32
C ALA A 110 -7.24 14.75 16.35
N PHE A 111 -8.49 14.71 16.83
CA PHE A 111 -9.67 14.98 16.00
C PHE A 111 -9.71 16.41 15.50
N ALA A 112 -9.48 17.39 16.38
CA ALA A 112 -9.44 18.80 16.00
C ALA A 112 -8.33 19.06 14.96
N LEU A 113 -7.16 18.47 15.13
CA LEU A 113 -6.06 18.56 14.17
C LEU A 113 -6.38 17.87 12.84
N LEU A 114 -7.01 16.69 12.87
CA LEU A 114 -7.45 15.99 11.67
C LEU A 114 -8.43 16.84 10.84
N ASP A 115 -9.35 17.53 11.49
CA ASP A 115 -10.32 18.41 10.83
C ASP A 115 -9.64 19.64 10.23
N ARG A 116 -8.70 20.26 10.96
CA ARG A 116 -7.86 21.35 10.44
C ARG A 116 -7.00 20.93 9.25
N ALA A 117 -6.57 19.66 9.21
CA ALA A 117 -5.81 19.06 8.12
C ALA A 117 -6.67 18.57 6.94
N GLY A 118 -7.98 18.83 6.95
CA GLY A 118 -8.89 18.41 5.88
C GLY A 118 -9.08 16.90 5.80
N GLY A 119 -8.94 16.18 6.91
CA GLY A 119 -9.07 14.72 6.98
C GLY A 119 -7.82 13.93 6.56
N SER A 120 -6.68 14.61 6.32
CA SER A 120 -5.40 13.99 5.98
C SER A 120 -4.52 13.78 7.22
N VAL A 121 -4.19 12.52 7.51
CA VAL A 121 -3.30 12.16 8.62
C VAL A 121 -1.87 12.67 8.38
N LYS A 122 -1.31 12.52 7.17
CA LYS A 122 0.05 13.01 6.90
C LYS A 122 0.16 14.51 7.12
N THR A 123 -0.81 15.26 6.60
CA THR A 123 -0.85 16.71 6.73
C THR A 123 -0.95 17.11 8.20
N ALA A 124 -1.85 16.47 8.96
CA ALA A 124 -1.99 16.69 10.40
C ALA A 124 -0.65 16.48 11.15
N VAL A 125 0.02 15.35 10.91
CA VAL A 125 1.29 15.03 11.59
C VAL A 125 2.37 16.04 11.25
N VAL A 126 2.50 16.47 9.98
CA VAL A 126 3.47 17.48 9.58
C VAL A 126 3.17 18.85 10.21
N MET A 127 1.90 19.27 10.20
CA MET A 127 1.46 20.51 10.87
C MET A 127 1.87 20.52 12.34
N GLN A 128 1.62 19.41 13.06
CA GLN A 128 1.94 19.30 14.48
C GLN A 128 3.45 19.24 14.75
N ARG A 129 4.20 18.45 13.99
CA ARG A 129 5.65 18.24 14.22
C ARG A 129 6.49 19.46 13.83
N ARG A 130 6.00 20.28 12.89
CA ARG A 130 6.75 21.43 12.37
C ARG A 130 6.15 22.79 12.75
N GLY A 131 4.99 22.80 13.42
CA GLY A 131 4.31 24.04 13.83
C GLY A 131 3.88 24.91 12.65
N MET A 132 3.38 24.31 11.56
CA MET A 132 3.08 25.01 10.30
C MET A 132 1.60 24.92 9.89
N SER A 133 1.20 25.78 8.94
CA SER A 133 -0.15 25.77 8.38
C SER A 133 -0.41 24.52 7.53
N ARG A 134 -1.68 24.27 7.22
CA ARG A 134 -2.09 23.15 6.35
C ARG A 134 -1.45 23.27 4.97
N GLU A 135 -1.49 24.45 4.38
CA GLU A 135 -0.98 24.74 3.03
C GLU A 135 0.54 24.54 2.98
N GLN A 136 1.25 24.99 4.01
CA GLN A 136 2.69 24.77 4.16
C GLN A 136 3.02 23.27 4.28
N ALA A 137 2.25 22.53 5.08
CA ALA A 137 2.42 21.09 5.26
C ALA A 137 2.14 20.30 3.98
N GLU A 138 1.09 20.65 3.24
CA GLU A 138 0.77 20.03 1.95
C GLU A 138 1.86 20.31 0.91
N LYS A 139 2.37 21.55 0.86
CA LYS A 139 3.48 21.92 -0.03
C LYS A 139 4.76 21.16 0.31
N LEU A 140 5.10 21.03 1.59
CA LEU A 140 6.26 20.26 2.04
C LEU A 140 6.11 18.77 1.73
N LEU A 141 4.93 18.19 1.95
CA LEU A 141 4.66 16.80 1.57
C LEU A 141 4.82 16.59 0.06
N ALA A 142 4.39 17.55 -0.77
CA ALA A 142 4.56 17.48 -2.21
C ALA A 142 6.05 17.49 -2.61
N THR A 143 6.88 18.36 -2.03
CA THR A 143 8.32 18.40 -2.31
C THR A 143 9.06 17.15 -1.81
N CYS A 144 8.55 16.51 -0.75
CA CYS A 144 9.08 15.25 -0.24
C CYS A 144 8.54 13.99 -0.96
N GLY A 145 7.80 14.13 -2.06
CA GLY A 145 7.22 13.00 -2.80
C GLY A 145 6.16 12.23 -2.00
N GLY A 146 5.48 12.90 -1.07
CA GLY A 146 4.44 12.35 -0.22
C GLY A 146 4.93 11.46 0.92
N ARG A 147 6.25 11.38 1.17
CA ARG A 147 6.87 10.60 2.24
C ARG A 147 6.87 11.38 3.56
N LEU A 148 6.24 10.81 4.58
CA LEU A 148 6.11 11.46 5.88
C LEU A 148 7.46 11.60 6.60
N GLU A 149 8.29 10.56 6.57
CA GLU A 149 9.64 10.52 7.18
C GLU A 149 10.50 11.74 6.79
N LYS A 150 10.54 12.05 5.49
CA LYS A 150 11.29 13.17 4.94
C LYS A 150 10.70 14.51 5.37
N ALA A 151 9.37 14.62 5.38
CA ALA A 151 8.68 15.85 5.75
C ALA A 151 8.88 16.20 7.24
N ILE A 152 8.95 15.20 8.13
CA ILE A 152 9.20 15.42 9.56
C ILE A 152 10.68 15.46 9.93
N GLY A 153 11.58 15.18 8.98
CA GLY A 153 13.03 15.34 9.16
C GLY A 153 13.68 14.14 9.86
N GLU A 154 13.06 12.97 9.81
CA GLU A 154 13.66 11.75 10.29
C GLU A 154 14.47 11.13 9.15
N SER A 155 15.79 11.04 9.36
CA SER A 155 16.67 10.27 8.49
C SER A 155 16.28 8.81 8.63
N GLY A 156 15.72 8.21 7.58
CA GLY A 156 15.38 6.80 7.58
C GLY A 156 16.64 5.97 7.80
N GLU A 157 16.83 5.46 9.02
CA GLU A 157 17.58 4.23 9.19
C GLU A 157 16.85 3.19 8.37
N THR A 158 17.42 2.89 7.22
CA THR A 158 16.99 1.78 6.40
C THR A 158 17.34 0.55 7.24
N SER A 159 16.38 0.06 8.03
CA SER A 159 16.45 -1.29 8.57
C SER A 159 16.32 -2.22 7.37
N ASP A 160 17.45 -2.49 6.72
CA ASP A 160 17.60 -3.61 5.82
C ASP A 160 17.21 -4.87 6.60
N ILE A 161 16.09 -5.46 6.20
CA ILE A 161 15.68 -6.82 6.56
C ILE A 161 16.26 -7.75 5.50
#